data_AF-A0A2E2TBQ2-F1
#
_entry.id   AF-A0A2E2TBQ2-F1
#
_cell.length_a   1.000
_cell.length_b   1.000
_cell.length_c   1.000
_cell.angle_alpha   90.00
_cell.angle_beta   90.00
_cell.angle_gamma   90.00
#
_symmetry.space_group_name_H-M   'P 1'
#
loop_
_entity.id
_entity.type
_entity.pdbx_description
1 polymer ?
#
loop_
_entity_poly.entity_id
_entity_poly.type
_entity_poly.pdbx_seq_one_letter_code
_entity_poly.pdbx_strand_id
1 'polypeptide(L)'
;MKKVKQINLLQTKERLKQQKTISHLIQVQSEADRCLKVSNDLEELARDKAEEKQVGNAYAFQANRQLVQKLMEQREVLLNRQEFLEQEKLATSIEIGRSKAKNDVLEKRKIKEKVTDARNKNSKIEESRFISGKR
;
A
#
# COMPACT_ATOMS: atom_id res chain seq x y z
N MET A 1 32.86 -7.16 -7.71
CA MET A 1 31.76 -8.12 -8.04
C MET A 1 30.93 -8.58 -6.83
N LYS A 2 31.53 -8.96 -5.67
CA LYS A 2 30.75 -9.41 -4.49
C LYS A 2 29.77 -8.34 -3.97
N LYS A 3 30.17 -7.07 -3.94
CA LYS A 3 29.35 -5.92 -3.51
C LYS A 3 28.16 -5.64 -4.44
N VAL A 4 28.35 -5.73 -5.76
CA VAL A 4 27.24 -5.61 -6.74
C VAL A 4 26.19 -6.72 -6.53
N LYS A 5 26.63 -7.97 -6.27
CA LYS A 5 25.71 -9.07 -5.92
C LYS A 5 24.92 -8.79 -4.64
N GLN A 6 25.57 -8.26 -3.60
CA GLN A 6 24.89 -7.86 -2.36
C GLN A 6 23.85 -6.75 -2.61
N ILE A 7 24.19 -5.73 -3.41
CA ILE A 7 23.24 -4.67 -3.77
C ILE A 7 22.04 -5.24 -4.52
N ASN A 8 22.25 -6.16 -5.47
CA ASN A 8 21.14 -6.83 -6.16
C ASN A 8 20.22 -7.60 -5.20
N LEU A 9 20.78 -8.31 -4.20
CA LEU A 9 19.98 -8.99 -3.18
C LEU A 9 19.14 -8.00 -2.36
N LEU A 10 19.71 -6.85 -1.98
CA LEU A 10 18.98 -5.80 -1.28
C LEU A 10 17.86 -5.21 -2.15
N GLN A 11 18.09 -5.02 -3.46
CA GLN A 11 17.07 -4.56 -4.40
C GLN A 11 15.94 -5.58 -4.55
N THR A 12 16.25 -6.87 -4.68
CA THR A 12 15.24 -7.94 -4.74
C THR A 12 14.41 -7.98 -3.46
N LYS A 13 15.05 -7.89 -2.28
CA LYS A 13 14.35 -7.83 -1.00
C LYS A 13 13.40 -6.63 -0.93
N GLU A 14 13.85 -5.47 -1.38
CA GLU A 14 13.03 -4.26 -1.38
C GLU A 14 11.84 -4.36 -2.35
N ARG A 15 12.05 -4.90 -3.55
CA ARG A 15 10.95 -5.15 -4.52
C ARG A 15 9.89 -6.10 -3.98
N LEU A 16 10.30 -7.19 -3.32
CA LEU A 16 9.35 -8.12 -2.70
C LEU A 16 8.55 -7.43 -1.59
N LYS A 17 9.20 -6.59 -0.78
CA LYS A 17 8.50 -5.79 0.23
C LYS A 17 7.49 -4.84 -0.42
N GLN A 18 7.92 -4.10 -1.45
CA GLN A 18 7.07 -3.16 -2.18
C GLN A 18 5.85 -3.85 -2.79
N GLN A 19 6.01 -5.02 -3.40
CA GLN A 19 4.90 -5.80 -3.95
C GLN A 19 3.86 -6.17 -2.88
N LYS A 20 4.31 -6.61 -1.71
CA LYS A 20 3.42 -6.90 -0.58
C LYS A 20 2.67 -5.65 -0.12
N THR A 21 3.37 -4.53 0.02
CA THR A 21 2.77 -3.25 0.42
C THR A 21 1.75 -2.75 -0.63
N ILE A 22 2.03 -2.92 -1.93
CA ILE A 22 1.07 -2.58 -3.00
C ILE A 22 -0.16 -3.50 -2.95
N SER A 23 0.04 -4.80 -2.73
CA SER A 23 -1.07 -5.73 -2.54
C SER A 23 -1.96 -5.35 -1.36
N HIS A 24 -1.35 -4.91 -0.25
CA HIS A 24 -2.07 -4.41 0.91
C HIS A 24 -2.90 -3.16 0.57
N LEU A 25 -2.30 -2.20 -0.16
CA LEU A 25 -3.00 -0.99 -0.60
C LEU A 25 -4.26 -1.31 -1.43
N ILE A 26 -4.18 -2.30 -2.32
CA ILE A 26 -5.32 -2.75 -3.14
C ILE A 26 -6.43 -3.35 -2.25
N GLN A 27 -6.06 -4.11 -1.22
CA GLN A 27 -7.02 -4.69 -0.28
C GLN A 27 -7.73 -3.60 0.53
N VAL A 28 -6.98 -2.61 1.04
CA VAL A 28 -7.53 -1.46 1.77
C VAL A 28 -8.49 -0.66 0.88
N GLN A 29 -8.13 -0.40 -0.38
CA GLN A 29 -9.02 0.27 -1.34
C GLN A 29 -10.31 -0.52 -1.59
N SER A 30 -10.19 -1.82 -1.83
CA SER A 30 -11.35 -2.69 -2.02
C SER A 30 -12.27 -2.73 -0.80
N GLU A 31 -11.70 -2.69 0.41
CA GLU A 31 -12.50 -2.60 1.63
C GLU A 31 -13.21 -1.25 1.75
N ALA A 32 -12.52 -0.14 1.47
CA ALA A 32 -13.11 1.19 1.51
C ALA A 32 -14.31 1.31 0.55
N ASP A 33 -14.18 0.77 -0.67
CA ASP A 33 -15.27 0.75 -1.66
C ASP A 33 -16.47 -0.06 -1.17
N ARG A 34 -16.23 -1.19 -0.48
CA ARG A 34 -17.29 -2.01 0.13
C ARG A 34 -17.98 -1.26 1.27
N CYS A 35 -17.22 -0.61 2.15
CA CYS A 35 -17.78 0.19 3.23
C CYS A 35 -18.63 1.34 2.69
N LEU A 36 -18.20 2.00 1.62
CA LEU A 36 -18.95 3.07 0.97
C LEU A 36 -20.27 2.53 0.40
N LYS A 37 -20.22 1.41 -0.34
CA LYS A 37 -21.41 0.79 -0.91
C LYS A 37 -22.42 0.42 0.19
N VAL A 38 -22.01 -0.32 1.21
CA VAL A 38 -22.90 -0.75 2.29
C VAL A 38 -23.45 0.45 3.07
N SER A 39 -22.66 1.49 3.29
CA SER A 39 -23.12 2.73 3.93
C SER A 39 -24.25 3.40 3.15
N ASN A 40 -24.14 3.43 1.82
CA ASN A 40 -25.19 3.99 0.95
C ASN A 40 -26.43 3.11 0.94
N ASP A 41 -26.27 1.78 0.84
CA ASP A 41 -27.37 0.81 0.88
C ASP A 41 -28.16 0.92 2.21
N LEU A 42 -27.46 1.10 3.35
CA LEU A 42 -28.10 1.31 4.66
C LEU A 42 -28.86 2.63 4.74
N GLU A 43 -28.35 3.69 4.12
CA GLU A 43 -29.00 5.00 4.07
C GLU A 43 -30.27 4.96 3.23
N GLU A 44 -30.22 4.31 2.06
CA GLU A 44 -31.38 4.08 1.20
C GLU A 44 -32.44 3.24 1.93
N LEU A 45 -32.06 2.12 2.54
CA LEU A 45 -32.98 1.28 3.30
C LEU A 45 -33.65 2.03 4.45
N ALA A 46 -32.91 2.91 5.13
CA ALA A 46 -33.46 3.73 6.20
C ALA A 46 -34.44 4.80 5.69
N ARG A 47 -34.17 5.41 4.53
CA ARG A 47 -35.10 6.33 3.87
C ARG A 47 -36.37 5.61 3.45
N ASP A 48 -36.25 4.49 2.76
CA ASP A 48 -37.39 3.68 2.32
C ASP A 48 -38.29 3.29 3.50
N LYS A 49 -37.68 2.88 4.62
CA LYS A 49 -38.42 2.54 5.84
C LYS A 49 -39.01 3.73 6.59
N ALA A 50 -38.43 4.92 6.47
CA ALA A 50 -39.00 6.13 7.03
C ALA A 50 -40.21 6.64 6.23
N GLU A 51 -40.19 6.45 4.90
CA GLU A 51 -41.23 6.89 3.97
C GLU A 51 -42.37 5.86 3.78
N GLU A 52 -42.14 4.61 4.20
CA GLU A 52 -43.14 3.54 4.18
C GLU A 52 -44.38 3.96 4.97
N LYS A 53 -45.48 4.27 4.25
CA LYS A 53 -46.80 4.58 4.84
C LYS A 53 -47.32 3.36 5.59
N GLN A 54 -47.04 3.30 6.88
CA GLN A 54 -47.50 2.21 7.74
C GLN A 54 -49.01 2.31 7.97
N VAL A 55 -49.75 1.35 7.44
CA VAL A 55 -51.09 0.98 7.94
C VAL A 55 -50.86 -0.05 9.05
N GLY A 56 -50.36 0.40 10.20
CA GLY A 56 -49.90 -0.49 11.28
C GLY A 56 -50.25 0.01 12.67
N ASN A 57 -50.40 -0.90 13.63
CA ASN A 57 -50.61 -0.57 15.04
C ASN A 57 -49.32 0.03 15.67
N ALA A 58 -49.43 0.58 16.89
CA ALA A 58 -48.33 1.26 17.58
C ALA A 58 -47.04 0.41 17.73
N TYR A 59 -47.17 -0.92 17.79
CA TYR A 59 -46.02 -1.83 17.88
C TYR A 59 -45.20 -1.85 16.58
N ALA A 60 -45.86 -1.88 15.42
CA ALA A 60 -45.18 -1.83 14.12
C ALA A 60 -44.38 -0.53 13.97
N PHE A 61 -44.95 0.60 14.41
CA PHE A 61 -44.27 1.89 14.39
C PHE A 61 -43.01 1.89 15.28
N GLN A 62 -43.10 1.37 16.50
CA GLN A 62 -41.97 1.28 17.41
C GLN A 62 -40.86 0.37 16.86
N ALA A 63 -41.22 -0.80 16.31
CA ALA A 63 -40.27 -1.73 15.71
C ALA A 63 -39.54 -1.09 14.51
N ASN A 64 -40.26 -0.38 13.63
CA ASN A 64 -39.64 0.30 12.49
C ASN A 64 -38.72 1.45 12.93
N ARG A 65 -39.08 2.22 13.96
CA ARG A 65 -38.19 3.23 14.53
C ARG A 65 -36.89 2.62 15.06
N GLN A 66 -36.98 1.49 15.77
CA GLN A 66 -35.80 0.78 16.28
C GLN A 66 -34.94 0.23 15.14
N LEU A 67 -35.55 -0.26 14.07
CA LEU A 67 -34.83 -0.73 12.89
C LEU A 67 -34.05 0.41 12.24
N VAL A 68 -34.70 1.54 11.95
CA VAL A 68 -34.04 2.72 11.35
C VAL A 68 -32.88 3.19 12.24
N GLN A 69 -33.07 3.23 13.55
CA GLN A 69 -32.00 3.61 14.48
C GLN A 69 -30.79 2.65 14.38
N LYS A 70 -31.02 1.33 14.36
CA LYS A 70 -29.93 0.35 14.19
C LYS A 70 -29.23 0.46 12.83
N LEU A 71 -29.95 0.77 11.76
CA LEU A 71 -29.36 1.00 10.44
C LEU A 71 -28.42 2.22 10.46
N MET A 72 -28.80 3.30 11.15
CA MET A 72 -27.96 4.49 11.30
C MET A 72 -26.74 4.23 12.19
N GLU A 73 -26.89 3.47 13.28
CA GLU A 73 -25.76 3.05 14.13
C GLU A 73 -24.75 2.21 13.33
N GLN A 74 -25.23 1.28 12.49
CA GLN A 74 -24.34 0.51 11.60
C GLN A 74 -23.65 1.39 10.55
N ARG A 75 -24.37 2.38 10.01
CA ARG A 75 -23.79 3.36 9.06
C ARG A 75 -22.68 4.16 9.71
N GLU A 76 -22.84 4.60 10.95
CA GLU A 76 -21.80 5.32 11.71
C GLU A 76 -20.53 4.47 11.89
N VAL A 77 -20.70 3.18 12.23
CA VAL A 77 -19.57 2.24 12.32
C VAL A 77 -18.81 2.14 10.99
N LEU A 78 -19.53 2.10 9.86
CA LEU A 78 -18.91 2.06 8.53
C LEU A 78 -18.18 3.36 8.18
N LEU A 79 -18.72 4.52 8.58
CA LEU A 79 -18.03 5.81 8.39
C LEU A 79 -16.72 5.87 9.18
N ASN A 80 -16.74 5.42 10.45
CA ASN A 80 -15.54 5.32 11.27
C ASN A 80 -14.51 4.37 10.64
N ARG A 81 -14.97 3.26 10.04
CA ARG A 81 -14.09 2.34 9.31
C ARG A 81 -13.52 2.98 8.04
N GLN A 82 -14.29 3.77 7.30
CA GLN A 82 -13.80 4.51 6.13
C GLN A 82 -12.70 5.50 6.52
N GLU A 83 -12.88 6.25 7.61
CA GLU A 83 -11.86 7.18 8.09
C GLU A 83 -10.55 6.45 8.43
N PHE A 84 -10.65 5.33 9.14
CA PHE A 84 -9.50 4.47 9.42
C PHE A 84 -8.79 4.00 8.14
N LEU A 85 -9.56 3.52 7.16
CA LEU A 85 -9.02 3.00 5.89
C LEU A 85 -8.33 4.10 5.07
N GLU A 86 -8.81 5.34 5.10
CA GLU A 86 -8.15 6.46 4.42
C GLU A 86 -6.81 6.80 5.08
N GLN A 87 -6.73 6.76 6.42
CA GLN A 87 -5.46 6.92 7.14
C GLN A 87 -4.48 5.79 6.79
N GLU A 88 -4.96 4.55 6.74
CA GLU A 88 -4.15 3.38 6.38
C GLU A 88 -3.62 3.47 4.93
N LYS A 89 -4.46 3.91 3.99
CA LYS A 89 -4.09 4.15 2.59
C LYS A 89 -3.00 5.22 2.47
N LEU A 90 -3.10 6.31 3.22
CA LEU A 90 -2.07 7.35 3.28
C LEU A 90 -0.74 6.78 3.82
N ALA A 91 -0.79 6.07 4.94
CA ALA A 91 0.39 5.47 5.56
C ALA A 91 1.09 4.47 4.62
N THR A 92 0.30 3.60 3.97
CA THR A 92 0.78 2.60 3.00
C THR A 92 1.40 3.28 1.77
N SER A 93 0.79 4.36 1.27
CA SER A 93 1.31 5.15 0.15
C SER A 93 2.66 5.80 0.48
N ILE A 94 2.82 6.32 1.69
CA ILE A 94 4.09 6.86 2.19
C ILE A 94 5.15 5.76 2.26
N GLU A 95 4.79 4.56 2.73
CA GLU A 95 5.73 3.43 2.77
C GLU A 95 6.20 3.02 1.37
N ILE A 96 5.31 2.98 0.38
CA ILE A 96 5.66 2.74 -1.02
C ILE A 96 6.64 3.81 -1.52
N GLY A 97 6.39 5.09 -1.21
CA GLY A 97 7.28 6.19 -1.55
C GLY A 97 8.68 6.03 -0.95
N ARG A 98 8.78 5.67 0.33
CA ARG A 98 10.06 5.37 1.01
C ARG A 98 10.79 4.19 0.37
N SER A 99 10.05 3.14 0.00
CA SER A 99 10.61 1.96 -0.67
C SER A 99 11.20 2.32 -2.04
N LYS A 100 10.49 3.13 -2.85
CA LYS A 100 10.99 3.65 -4.13
C LYS A 100 12.28 4.44 -3.95
N ALA A 101 12.28 5.40 -3.03
CA ALA A 101 13.46 6.22 -2.73
C ALA A 101 14.67 5.38 -2.30
N LYS A 102 14.44 4.35 -1.48
CA LYS A 102 15.50 3.41 -1.08
C LYS A 102 16.04 2.62 -2.27
N ASN A 103 15.18 2.17 -3.17
CA ASN A 103 15.61 1.46 -4.37
C ASN A 103 16.44 2.36 -5.30
N ASP A 104 16.09 3.65 -5.43
CA ASP A 104 16.86 4.63 -6.22
C ASP A 104 18.26 4.84 -5.63
N VAL A 105 18.38 4.90 -4.31
CA VAL A 105 19.68 4.98 -3.62
C VAL A 105 20.52 3.72 -3.90
N LEU A 106 19.90 2.53 -3.87
CA LEU A 106 20.59 1.28 -4.18
C LEU A 106 21.07 1.25 -5.64
N GLU A 107 20.28 1.74 -6.59
CA GLU A 107 20.68 1.80 -8.00
C GLU A 107 21.85 2.77 -8.21
N LYS A 108 21.82 3.95 -7.58
CA LYS A 108 22.97 4.90 -7.59
C LYS A 108 24.23 4.26 -7.02
N ARG A 109 24.13 3.53 -5.89
CA ARG A 109 25.27 2.82 -5.29
C ARG A 109 25.80 1.71 -6.20
N LYS A 110 24.91 0.96 -6.85
CA LYS A 110 25.28 -0.10 -7.80
C LYS A 110 26.06 0.42 -8.98
N ILE A 111 25.65 1.55 -9.56
CA ILE A 111 26.37 2.21 -10.66
C ILE A 111 27.77 2.62 -10.22
N LYS A 112 27.89 3.29 -9.06
CA LYS A 112 29.19 3.68 -8.50
C LYS A 112 30.11 2.48 -8.30
N GLU A 113 29.60 1.41 -7.69
CA GLU A 113 30.38 0.18 -7.45
C GLU A 113 30.84 -0.47 -8.77
N LYS A 114 30.00 -0.49 -9.82
CA LYS A 114 30.39 -1.01 -11.14
C LYS A 114 31.54 -0.19 -11.75
N VAL A 115 31.51 1.14 -11.63
CA VAL A 115 32.58 2.01 -12.13
C VAL A 115 33.88 1.76 -11.35
N THR A 116 33.82 1.65 -10.03
CA THR A 116 34.98 1.35 -9.19
C THR A 116 35.57 -0.03 -9.51
N ASP A 117 34.73 -1.06 -9.64
CA ASP A 117 35.15 -2.41 -10.04
C ASP A 117 35.86 -2.39 -11.43
N ALA A 118 35.36 -1.59 -12.39
CA ALA A 118 35.96 -1.46 -13.71
C ALA A 118 37.32 -0.76 -13.66
N ARG A 119 37.45 0.35 -12.92
CA ARG A 119 38.73 1.06 -12.72
C ARG A 119 39.78 0.17 -12.05
N ASN A 120 39.38 -0.61 -11.05
CA ASN A 120 40.28 -1.54 -10.35
C ASN A 120 40.72 -2.72 -11.22
N LYS A 121 39.92 -3.12 -12.21
CA LYS A 121 40.34 -4.12 -13.19
C LYS A 121 41.35 -3.55 -14.19
N ASN A 122 41.11 -2.33 -14.68
CA ASN A 122 42.00 -1.69 -15.65
C ASN A 122 43.39 -1.39 -15.04
N SER A 123 43.46 -0.87 -13.82
CA SER A 123 44.73 -0.65 -13.10
C SER A 123 45.54 -1.93 -12.91
N LYS A 124 44.90 -3.05 -12.55
CA LYS A 124 45.57 -4.36 -12.46
C LYS A 124 46.12 -4.86 -13.80
N ILE A 125 45.43 -4.55 -14.90
CA ILE A 125 45.90 -4.90 -16.25
C ILE A 125 47.14 -4.07 -16.60
N GLU A 126 47.15 -2.77 -16.30
CA GLU A 126 48.32 -1.90 -16.53
C GLU A 126 49.53 -2.30 -15.69
N GLU A 127 49.36 -2.61 -14.40
CA GLU A 127 50.45 -3.15 -13.56
C GLU A 127 51.01 -4.47 -14.11
N SER A 128 50.14 -5.38 -14.55
CA SER A 128 50.59 -6.66 -15.11
C SER A 128 51.40 -6.50 -16.41
N ARG A 129 51.05 -5.52 -17.26
CA ARG A 129 51.78 -5.22 -18.50
C ARG A 129 53.13 -4.53 -18.23
N PHE A 130 53.20 -3.67 -17.22
CA PHE A 130 54.45 -3.04 -16.80
C PHE A 130 55.46 -4.05 -16.26
N ILE A 131 55.00 -5.07 -15.54
CA ILE A 131 55.86 -6.15 -15.02
C ILE A 131 56.32 -7.10 -16.15
N SER A 132 55.48 -7.37 -17.16
CA SER A 132 55.85 -8.24 -18.28
C SER A 132 56.84 -7.62 -19.27
N GLY A 133 56.90 -6.29 -19.38
CA GLY A 133 57.82 -5.58 -20.28
C GLY A 133 59.23 -5.35 -19.73
N LYS A 134 59.50 -5.77 -18.48
CA LYS A 134 60.79 -5.62 -17.79
C LYS A 134 61.64 -6.91 -17.73
N ARG A 135 61.30 -7.94 -18.50
CA ARG A 135 62.09 -9.18 -18.63
C ARG A 135 62.76 -9.25 -19.98
#